data_AF-A0A4Y5YMU3-F1
#
_entry.id   AF-A0A4Y5YMU3-F1
#
_cell.length_a   1.000
_cell.length_b   1.000
_cell.length_c   1.000
_cell.angle_alpha   90.00
_cell.angle_beta   90.00
_cell.angle_gamma   90.00
#
_symmetry.space_group_name_H-M   'P 1'
#
loop_
_entity.id
_entity.type
_entity.pdbx_description
1 polymer ?
#
loop_
_entity_poly.entity_id
_entity_poly.type
_entity_poly.pdbx_seq_one_letter_code
_entity_poly.pdbx_strand_id
1 'polypeptide(L)'
;MPEYDEQALRGDANNSWQPWSLRLQGWVQEIDALELDLPTFSIVSGADRLHAAVTSQLSSIRDYVHDGEEVFEGIARALLDNAIEYMEMEDYSQEEIRRVETEMDSL
;
A
#
# COMPACT_ATOMS: atom_id res chain seq x y z
N MET A 1 -30.52 -11.26 -9.36
CA MET A 1 -29.13 -10.81 -9.47
C MET A 1 -28.48 -11.07 -8.12
N PRO A 2 -27.17 -11.36 -8.00
CA PRO A 2 -26.53 -11.24 -6.70
C PRO A 2 -26.72 -9.78 -6.26
N GLU A 3 -27.32 -9.54 -5.09
CA GLU A 3 -27.34 -8.21 -4.48
C GLU A 3 -25.87 -7.85 -4.24
N TYR A 4 -25.35 -6.89 -5.02
CA TYR A 4 -24.07 -6.28 -4.72
C TYR A 4 -24.29 -5.46 -3.47
N ASP A 5 -23.59 -5.80 -2.39
CA ASP A 5 -23.69 -5.10 -1.12
C ASP A 5 -22.50 -4.13 -1.02
N GLU A 6 -22.76 -2.84 -1.03
CA GLU A 6 -21.77 -1.78 -0.84
C GLU A 6 -20.96 -1.98 0.45
N GLN A 7 -21.57 -2.57 1.48
CA GLN A 7 -20.89 -2.88 2.74
C GLN A 7 -19.88 -4.00 2.56
N ALA A 8 -20.12 -4.96 1.67
CA ALA A 8 -19.14 -5.98 1.34
C ALA A 8 -17.93 -5.38 0.62
N LEU A 9 -18.17 -4.47 -0.34
CA LEU A 9 -17.09 -3.78 -1.07
C LEU A 9 -16.23 -2.91 -0.13
N ARG A 10 -16.89 -2.09 0.71
CA ARG A 10 -16.21 -1.30 1.75
C ARG A 10 -15.52 -2.18 2.77
N GLY A 11 -16.14 -3.31 3.12
CA GLY A 11 -15.58 -4.31 4.02
C GLY A 11 -14.27 -4.88 3.48
N ASP A 12 -14.22 -5.26 2.21
CA ASP A 12 -13.01 -5.76 1.57
C ASP A 12 -11.95 -4.66 1.43
N ALA A 13 -12.33 -3.45 1.00
CA ALA A 13 -11.40 -2.33 0.89
C ALA A 13 -10.67 -2.05 2.21
N ASN A 14 -11.43 -1.85 3.29
CA ASN A 14 -10.91 -1.40 4.58
C ASN A 14 -10.33 -2.52 5.45
N ASN A 15 -10.87 -3.75 5.37
CA ASN A 15 -10.42 -4.85 6.24
C ASN A 15 -9.47 -5.84 5.56
N SER A 16 -9.42 -5.85 4.23
CA SER A 16 -8.58 -6.79 3.47
C SER A 16 -7.45 -6.05 2.75
N TRP A 17 -7.74 -5.05 1.92
CA TRP A 17 -6.75 -4.45 1.00
C TRP A 17 -5.92 -3.32 1.63
N GLN A 18 -6.56 -2.33 2.26
CA GLN A 18 -5.87 -1.23 2.94
C GLN A 18 -4.85 -1.74 3.99
N PRO A 19 -5.16 -2.75 4.84
CA PRO A 19 -4.19 -3.26 5.81
C PRO A 19 -2.93 -3.86 5.18
N TRP A 20 -3.00 -4.35 3.93
CA TRP A 20 -1.82 -4.82 3.20
C TRP A 20 -0.96 -3.66 2.70
N SER A 21 -1.55 -2.60 2.14
CA SER A 21 -0.79 -1.38 1.78
C SER A 21 -0.07 -0.82 3.01
N LEU A 22 -0.78 -0.62 4.12
CA LEU A 22 -0.18 -0.13 5.38
C LEU A 22 0.95 -1.02 5.90
N ARG A 23 0.85 -2.34 5.74
CA ARG A 23 1.92 -3.27 6.12
C ARG A 23 3.16 -3.10 5.24
N LEU A 24 2.98 -2.96 3.93
CA LEU A 24 4.09 -2.75 3.00
C LEU A 24 4.74 -1.38 3.20
N GLN A 25 3.96 -0.35 3.51
CA GLN A 25 4.48 0.96 3.92
C GLN A 25 5.38 0.84 5.17
N GLY A 26 4.97 0.02 6.15
CA GLY A 26 5.81 -0.30 7.31
C GLY A 26 7.14 -0.97 6.92
N TRP A 27 7.11 -1.89 5.95
CA TRP A 27 8.34 -2.54 5.45
C TRP A 27 9.27 -1.56 4.73
N VAL A 28 8.74 -0.62 3.95
CA VAL A 28 9.55 0.45 3.34
C VAL A 28 10.30 1.24 4.43
N GLN A 29 9.60 1.62 5.50
CA GLN A 29 10.21 2.33 6.64
C GLN A 29 11.28 1.48 7.34
N GLU A 30 11.04 0.18 7.55
CA GLU A 30 12.03 -0.73 8.12
C GLU A 30 13.28 -0.86 7.24
N ILE A 31 13.12 -0.92 5.92
CA ILE A 31 14.23 -0.99 4.96
C ILE A 31 15.03 0.31 4.97
N ASP A 32 14.36 1.47 4.95
CA ASP A 32 15.02 2.79 4.99
C ASP A 32 15.77 3.02 6.32
N ALA A 33 15.34 2.38 7.40
CA ALA A 33 15.99 2.43 8.70
C ALA A 33 17.18 1.47 8.86
N LEU A 34 17.46 0.60 7.87
CA LEU A 34 18.59 -0.33 7.95
C LEU A 34 19.93 0.41 7.92
N GLU A 35 20.61 0.44 9.07
CA GLU A 35 22.00 0.87 9.15
C GLU A 35 22.92 -0.24 8.65
N LEU A 36 23.45 -0.09 7.45
CA LEU A 36 24.48 -0.98 6.92
C LEU A 36 25.83 -0.66 7.57
N ASP A 37 26.35 -1.60 8.36
CA ASP A 37 27.67 -1.48 8.99
C ASP A 37 28.80 -1.57 7.95
N LEU A 38 29.22 -0.42 7.44
CA LEU A 38 30.37 -0.21 6.57
C LEU A 38 31.67 -0.91 7.04
N PRO A 39 32.02 -0.89 8.35
CA PRO A 39 33.12 -1.66 8.91
C PRO A 39 33.12 -3.16 8.58
N THR A 40 31.97 -3.81 8.48
CA THR A 40 31.89 -5.24 8.11
C THR A 40 32.38 -5.49 6.68
N PHE A 41 32.24 -4.52 5.78
CA PHE A 41 32.75 -4.60 4.41
C PHE A 41 34.24 -4.24 4.28
N SER A 42 34.81 -3.56 5.28
CA SER A 42 36.17 -2.99 5.23
C SER A 42 37.32 -4.00 5.28
N ILE A 43 37.04 -5.27 5.59
CA ILE A 43 38.04 -6.33 5.76
C ILE A 43 38.46 -6.96 4.42
N VAL A 44 37.74 -6.64 3.33
CA VAL A 44 37.97 -7.21 1.99
C VAL A 44 38.39 -6.14 0.99
N SER A 45 39.30 -6.51 0.08
CA SER A 45 39.62 -5.68 -1.08
C SER A 45 38.35 -5.50 -1.93
N GLY A 46 37.99 -4.24 -2.24
CA GLY A 46 36.75 -3.91 -2.95
C GLY A 46 35.54 -3.61 -2.08
N ALA A 47 35.74 -3.36 -0.77
CA ALA A 47 34.71 -2.94 0.20
C ALA A 47 33.71 -1.91 -0.35
N ASP A 48 34.18 -0.84 -0.99
CA ASP A 48 33.33 0.22 -1.54
C ASP A 48 32.37 -0.30 -2.63
N ARG A 49 32.86 -1.20 -3.49
CA ARG A 49 32.04 -1.80 -4.56
C ARG A 49 30.98 -2.74 -3.98
N LEU A 50 31.35 -3.50 -2.94
CA LEU A 50 30.44 -4.40 -2.25
C LEU A 50 29.36 -3.60 -1.51
N HIS A 51 29.74 -2.54 -0.80
CA HIS A 51 28.80 -1.64 -0.14
C HIS A 51 27.84 -1.00 -1.16
N ALA A 52 28.36 -0.43 -2.25
CA ALA A 52 27.53 0.15 -3.30
C ALA A 52 26.55 -0.86 -3.92
N ALA A 53 26.99 -2.11 -4.13
CA ALA A 53 26.12 -3.17 -4.64
C ALA A 53 25.00 -3.52 -3.64
N VAL A 54 25.32 -3.61 -2.34
CA VAL A 54 24.32 -3.88 -1.30
C VAL A 54 23.32 -2.73 -1.18
N THR A 55 23.78 -1.48 -1.13
CA THR A 55 22.90 -0.30 -1.08
C THR A 55 22.00 -0.24 -2.31
N SER A 56 22.54 -0.51 -3.51
CA SER A 56 21.74 -0.56 -4.74
C SER A 56 20.67 -1.65 -4.66
N GLN A 57 21.00 -2.82 -4.11
CA GLN A 57 20.04 -3.91 -3.99
C GLN A 57 18.94 -3.61 -2.95
N LEU A 58 19.28 -2.95 -1.84
CA LEU A 58 18.28 -2.48 -0.88
C LEU A 58 17.32 -1.47 -1.50
N SER A 59 17.83 -0.52 -2.31
CA SER A 59 16.98 0.40 -3.06
C SER A 59 16.01 -0.35 -3.97
N SER A 60 16.48 -1.35 -4.73
CA SER A 60 15.60 -2.14 -5.60
C SER A 60 14.53 -2.91 -4.83
N ILE A 61 14.84 -3.42 -3.63
CA ILE A 61 13.86 -4.10 -2.77
C ILE A 61 12.82 -3.09 -2.27
N ARG A 62 13.26 -1.91 -1.81
CA ARG A 62 12.38 -0.85 -1.36
C ARG A 62 11.41 -0.43 -2.46
N ASP A 63 11.92 -0.17 -3.65
CA ASP A 63 11.12 0.26 -4.79
C ASP A 63 10.10 -0.83 -5.18
N TYR A 64 10.50 -2.11 -5.17
CA TYR A 64 9.57 -3.23 -5.40
C TYR A 64 8.45 -3.33 -4.34
N VAL A 65 8.77 -3.10 -3.06
CA VAL A 65 7.78 -3.11 -1.97
C VAL A 65 6.81 -1.93 -2.11
N HIS A 66 7.33 -0.76 -2.48
CA HIS A 66 6.53 0.44 -2.75
C HIS A 66 5.57 0.24 -3.93
N ASP A 67 6.04 -0.31 -5.05
CA ASP A 67 5.17 -0.64 -6.19
C ASP A 67 4.05 -1.62 -5.79
N GLY A 68 4.38 -2.59 -4.92
CA GLY A 68 3.39 -3.50 -4.35
C GLY A 68 2.35 -2.76 -3.52
N GLU A 69 2.80 -1.86 -2.65
CA GLU A 69 1.97 -1.02 -1.78
C GLU A 69 0.93 -0.22 -2.58
N GLU A 70 1.35 0.47 -3.64
CA GLU A 70 0.47 1.21 -4.56
C GLU A 70 -0.61 0.31 -5.20
N VAL A 71 -0.28 -0.96 -5.51
CA VAL A 71 -1.26 -1.91 -6.07
C VAL A 71 -2.34 -2.25 -5.04
N PHE A 72 -1.97 -2.46 -3.76
CA PHE A 72 -2.95 -2.75 -2.71
C PHE A 72 -3.85 -1.54 -2.40
N GLU A 73 -3.28 -0.33 -2.35
CA GLU A 73 -4.05 0.91 -2.21
C GLU A 73 -5.00 1.10 -3.40
N GLY A 74 -4.50 0.90 -4.62
CA GLY A 74 -5.30 1.02 -5.84
C GLY A 74 -6.49 0.06 -5.89
N ILE A 75 -6.35 -1.17 -5.39
CA ILE A 75 -7.47 -2.12 -5.26
C ILE A 75 -8.47 -1.63 -4.21
N ALA A 76 -8.00 -1.16 -3.04
CA ALA A 76 -8.89 -0.61 -2.01
C ALA A 76 -9.70 0.58 -2.55
N ARG A 77 -9.03 1.50 -3.26
CA ARG A 77 -9.66 2.67 -3.89
C ARG A 77 -10.70 2.27 -4.92
N ALA A 78 -10.37 1.34 -5.82
CA ALA A 78 -11.31 0.85 -6.82
C ALA A 78 -12.55 0.18 -6.19
N LEU A 79 -12.42 -0.50 -5.05
CA LEU A 79 -13.56 -1.09 -4.34
C LEU A 79 -14.46 -0.02 -3.70
N LEU A 80 -13.88 1.05 -3.14
CA LEU A 80 -14.64 2.17 -2.60
C LEU A 80 -15.34 2.98 -3.69
N ASP A 81 -14.67 3.22 -4.82
CA ASP A 81 -15.27 3.84 -6.01
C ASP A 81 -16.50 3.04 -6.49
N ASN A 82 -16.36 1.72 -6.65
CA ASN A 82 -17.48 0.86 -7.03
C ASN A 82 -18.62 0.87 -5.99
N ALA A 83 -18.30 1.01 -4.70
CA ALA A 83 -19.31 1.12 -3.65
C ALA A 83 -20.08 2.45 -3.77
N ILE A 84 -19.40 3.55 -4.08
CA ILE A 84 -20.03 4.86 -4.33
C ILE A 84 -20.94 4.79 -5.55
N GLU A 85 -20.47 4.24 -6.67
CA GLU A 85 -21.29 4.07 -7.89
C GLU A 85 -22.56 3.26 -7.61
N TYR A 86 -22.46 2.18 -6.82
CA TYR A 86 -23.62 1.40 -6.42
C TYR A 86 -24.59 2.19 -5.54
N MET A 87 -24.08 2.93 -4.55
CA MET A 87 -24.90 3.78 -3.68
C MET A 87 -25.64 4.87 -4.47
N GLU A 88 -25.01 5.45 -5.49
CA GLU A 88 -25.64 6.40 -6.41
C GLU A 88 -26.77 5.75 -7.22
N MET A 89 -26.56 4.52 -7.70
CA MET A 89 -27.58 3.77 -8.45
C MET A 89 -28.81 3.41 -7.61
N GLU A 90 -28.62 3.16 -6.31
CA GLU A 90 -29.68 2.81 -5.36
C GLU A 90 -30.26 4.03 -4.62
N ASP A 91 -29.98 5.26 -5.09
CA ASP A 91 -30.50 6.52 -4.55
C ASP A 91 -30.20 6.72 -3.03
N TYR A 92 -29.03 6.27 -2.57
CA TYR A 92 -28.57 6.53 -1.19
C TYR A 92 -28.43 8.04 -0.94
N SER A 93 -28.46 8.44 0.34
CA SER A 93 -28.31 9.86 0.66
C SER A 93 -26.89 10.36 0.37
N GLN A 94 -26.77 11.62 -0.02
CA GLN A 94 -25.48 12.29 -0.23
C GLN A 94 -24.61 12.29 1.03
N GLU A 95 -25.23 12.26 2.21
CA GLU A 95 -24.50 12.14 3.48
C GLU A 95 -23.84 10.76 3.64
N GLU A 96 -24.48 9.70 3.15
CA GLU A 96 -23.92 8.35 3.18
C GLU A 96 -22.80 8.20 2.17
N ILE A 97 -22.99 8.68 0.94
CA ILE A 97 -21.95 8.68 -0.11
C ILE A 97 -20.70 9.42 0.37
N ARG A 98 -20.88 10.62 0.94
CA ARG A 98 -19.78 11.44 1.48
C ARG A 98 -18.96 10.74 2.57
N ARG A 99 -19.56 9.82 3.33
CA ARG A 99 -18.81 9.02 4.31
C ARG A 99 -17.84 8.06 3.62
N VAL A 100 -18.25 7.45 2.51
CA VAL A 100 -17.41 6.54 1.73
C VAL A 100 -16.32 7.31 0.98
N GLU A 101 -16.63 8.49 0.45
CA GLU A 101 -15.60 9.40 -0.11
C GLU A 101 -14.54 9.77 0.94
N THR A 102 -14.96 9.99 2.19
CA THR A 102 -14.02 10.24 3.30
C THR A 102 -13.17 9.01 3.63
N GLU A 103 -13.71 7.80 3.52
CA GLU A 103 -12.93 6.56 3.64
C GLU A 103 -11.86 6.49 2.54
N MET A 104 -12.22 6.82 1.30
CA MET A 104 -11.29 6.83 0.17
C MET A 104 -10.19 7.90 0.30
N ASP A 105 -10.51 9.09 0.80
CA ASP A 105 -9.54 10.15 1.09
C ASP A 105 -8.55 9.77 2.21
N SER A 106 -8.86 8.73 2.99
CA SER A 106 -8.06 8.25 4.11
C SER A 106 -7.17 7.04 3.78
N LEU A 107 -7.24 6.54 2.54
CA LEU A 107 -6.26 5.61 2.01
C LEU A 107 -4.91 6.31 1.85
#